data_AF-A0A966ELT0-F1
#
_entry.id   AF-A0A966ELT0-F1
#
_cell.length_a   1.000
_cell.length_b   1.000
_cell.length_c   1.000
_cell.angle_alpha   90.00
_cell.angle_beta   90.00
_cell.angle_gamma   90.00
#
_symmetry.space_group_name_H-M   'P 1'
#
loop_
_entity.id
_entity.type
_entity.pdbx_description
1 polymer ?
#
loop_
_entity_poly.entity_id
_entity_poly.type
_entity_poly.pdbx_seq_one_letter_code
_entity_poly.pdbx_strand_id
1 'polypeptide(L)' 'MPSPTVLIPTAAGLLLLAGAYQLWNRRNRAYHSSESVAAAYDAWTDDQLLESLWGEHVHLGHYGSPPQP' A
#
# COMPACT_ATOMS: atom_id res chain seq x y z
N MET A 1 -7.38 29.06 -26.01
CA MET A 1 -6.37 29.02 -24.93
C MET A 1 -7.10 28.85 -23.61
N PRO A 2 -6.73 27.90 -22.75
CA PRO A 2 -7.39 27.73 -21.45
C PRO A 2 -7.24 29.00 -20.61
N SER A 3 -8.31 29.41 -19.91
CA SER A 3 -8.30 30.60 -19.08
C SER A 3 -7.53 30.36 -17.78
N PRO A 4 -6.91 31.41 -17.18
CA PRO A 4 -6.18 31.29 -15.92
C PRO A 4 -7.02 30.72 -14.78
N THR A 5 -8.34 30.95 -14.80
CA THR A 5 -9.31 30.37 -13.86
C THR A 5 -9.37 28.84 -13.89
N VAL A 6 -8.99 28.20 -15.00
CA VAL A 6 -8.92 26.74 -15.13
C VAL A 6 -7.48 26.24 -14.92
N LEU A 7 -6.48 26.99 -15.40
CA LEU A 7 -5.07 26.57 -15.31
C LEU A 7 -4.56 26.50 -13.87
N ILE A 8 -4.88 27.50 -13.05
CA ILE A 8 -4.41 27.58 -11.66
C ILE A 8 -4.92 26.42 -10.79
N PRO A 9 -6.23 26.12 -10.72
CA PRO A 9 -6.72 25.01 -9.91
C PRO A 9 -6.26 23.65 -10.46
N THR A 10 -6.09 23.51 -11.78
CA THR A 10 -5.57 22.28 -12.38
C THR A 10 -4.12 22.04 -11.99
N ALA A 11 -3.26 23.08 -12.06
CA ALA A 11 -1.88 22.98 -11.63
C ALA A 11 -1.76 22.69 -10.12
N ALA A 12 -2.58 23.35 -9.29
CA ALA A 12 -2.62 23.08 -7.86
C ALA A 12 -3.06 21.64 -7.56
N GLY A 13 -4.09 21.13 -8.26
CA GLY A 13 -4.54 19.74 -8.14
C GLY A 13 -3.46 18.73 -8.54
N LEU A 14 -2.75 18.98 -9.63
CA LEU A 14 -1.64 18.12 -10.07
C LEU A 14 -0.47 18.13 -9.06
N LEU A 15 -0.14 19.28 -8.47
CA LEU A 15 0.88 19.38 -7.43
C LEU A 15 0.48 18.60 -6.17
N LEU A 16 -0.80 18.69 -5.75
CA LEU A 16 -1.31 17.91 -4.62
C LEU A 16 -1.26 16.41 -4.90
N LEU A 17 -1.67 15.98 -6.09
CA LEU A 17 -1.60 14.58 -6.50
C LEU A 17 -0.16 14.08 -6.54
N ALA A 18 0.78 14.86 -7.09
CA ALA A 18 2.19 14.50 -7.13
C ALA A 18 2.77 14.38 -5.71
N GLY A 19 2.44 15.31 -4.81
CA GLY A 19 2.85 15.27 -3.41
C GLY A 19 2.30 14.04 -2.67
N ALA A 20 1.02 13.74 -2.85
CA ALA A 20 0.38 12.56 -2.27
C ALA A 20 1.00 11.26 -2.81
N TYR A 21 1.24 11.17 -4.12
CA TYR A 21 1.92 10.05 -4.75
C TYR A 21 3.33 9.84 -4.20
N GLN A 22 4.10 10.92 -4.04
CA GLN A 22 5.45 10.83 -3.49
C GLN A 22 5.46 10.40 -2.02
N LEU A 23 4.50 10.87 -1.21
CA LEU A 23 4.33 10.42 0.16
C LEU A 23 3.93 8.94 0.23
N TRP A 24 3.02 8.50 -0.64
CA TRP A 24 2.62 7.10 -0.76
C TRP A 24 3.82 6.21 -1.10
N ASN A 25 4.63 6.62 -2.07
CA ASN A 25 5.79 5.86 -2.52
C ASN A 25 6.91 5.77 -1.47
N ARG A 26 6.92 6.66 -0.47
CA ARG A 26 7.82 6.55 0.70
C ARG A 26 7.46 5.40 1.62
N ARG A 27 6.22 4.90 1.59
CA ARG A 27 5.84 3.66 2.29
C ARG A 27 6.29 2.45 1.48
N ASN A 28 7.59 2.38 1.23
CA ASN A 28 8.21 1.27 0.53
C ASN A 28 8.04 0.01 1.37
N ARG A 29 7.14 -0.90 0.97
CA ARG A 29 6.97 -2.23 1.58
C ARG A 29 8.00 -3.22 1.02
N ALA A 30 9.21 -2.74 0.74
CA ALA A 30 10.29 -3.59 0.28
C ALA A 30 10.60 -4.63 1.34
N TYR A 31 10.85 -5.86 0.89
CA TYR A 31 11.34 -6.90 1.78
C TYR A 31 12.67 -6.47 2.40
N HIS A 32 12.75 -6.54 3.72
CA HIS A 32 13.97 -6.21 4.46
C HIS A 32 14.60 -7.47 5.08
N SER A 33 13.83 -8.21 5.88
CA SER A 33 14.24 -9.49 6.48
C SER A 33 13.03 -10.33 6.87
N SER A 34 13.22 -11.63 7.11
CA SER A 34 12.18 -12.51 7.65
C SER A 34 11.63 -12.02 8.99
N GLU A 35 12.50 -11.49 9.85
CA GLU A 35 12.12 -10.88 11.13
C GLU A 35 11.19 -9.67 10.94
N SER A 36 11.48 -8.79 9.98
CA SER A 36 10.60 -7.64 9.67
C SER A 36 9.23 -8.06 9.16
N VAL A 37 9.15 -9.20 8.46
CA VAL A 37 7.88 -9.79 8.00
C VAL A 37 7.11 -10.35 9.18
N ALA A 38 7.77 -11.13 10.05
CA ALA A 38 7.14 -11.70 11.24
C ALA A 38 6.57 -10.60 12.16
N ALA A 39 7.36 -9.56 12.44
CA ALA A 39 6.91 -8.42 13.26
C ALA A 39 5.69 -7.69 12.67
N ALA A 40 5.56 -7.63 11.34
CA ALA A 40 4.37 -7.07 10.70
C ALA A 40 3.14 -7.97 10.88
N TYR A 41 3.29 -9.29 10.77
CA TYR A 41 2.22 -10.24 11.04
C TYR A 41 1.77 -10.20 12.50
N ASP A 42 2.72 -10.09 13.44
CA ASP A 42 2.41 -9.93 14.87
C ASP A 42 1.57 -8.67 15.10
N ALA A 43 1.98 -7.53 14.52
CA ALA A 43 1.24 -6.28 14.63
C ALA A 43 -0.17 -6.35 14.03
N TRP A 44 -0.33 -7.02 12.88
CA TRP A 44 -1.64 -7.21 12.23
C TRP A 44 -2.56 -8.21 12.94
N THR A 45 -1.99 -9.07 13.77
CA THR A 45 -2.76 -9.98 14.61
C THR A 45 -3.21 -9.24 15.88
N ASP A 46 -2.33 -8.43 16.48
CA ASP A 46 -2.64 -7.63 17.67
C ASP A 46 -3.72 -6.57 17.41
N ASP A 47 -3.71 -5.94 16.24
CA ASP A 47 -4.73 -4.96 15.84
C ASP A 47 -6.03 -5.60 15.28
N GLN A 48 -6.10 -6.93 15.23
CA GLN A 48 -7.18 -7.73 14.64
C GLN A 48 -7.46 -7.40 13.16
N LEU A 49 -6.47 -6.86 12.44
CA LEU A 49 -6.61 -6.52 11.03
C LEU A 49 -6.84 -7.78 10.19
N LEU A 50 -6.12 -8.86 10.50
CA LEU A 50 -6.23 -10.12 9.75
C LEU A 50 -7.65 -10.68 9.84
N GLU A 51 -8.24 -10.67 11.02
CA GLU A 51 -9.60 -11.12 11.30
C GLU A 51 -10.63 -10.26 10.60
N SER A 52 -10.42 -8.94 10.57
CA SER A 52 -11.34 -8.02 9.90
C SER A 52 -11.38 -8.21 8.38
N LEU A 53 -10.26 -8.61 7.77
CA LEU A 53 -10.11 -8.71 6.31
C LEU A 53 -10.30 -10.13 5.78
N TRP A 54 -9.85 -11.14 6.52
CA TRP A 54 -9.83 -12.55 6.11
C TRP A 54 -10.67 -13.46 7.02
N GLY A 55 -11.28 -12.93 8.08
CA GLY A 55 -12.01 -13.71 9.08
C GLY A 55 -11.06 -14.44 10.03
N GLU A 56 -11.62 -15.31 10.87
CA GLU A 56 -10.90 -15.95 12.00
C GLU A 56 -9.66 -16.78 11.61
N HIS A 57 -9.50 -17.17 10.34
CA HIS A 57 -8.42 -18.06 9.91
C HIS A 57 -7.82 -17.64 8.57
N VAL A 58 -6.50 -17.50 8.53
CA VAL A 58 -5.74 -17.31 7.29
C VAL A 58 -5.29 -18.67 6.76
N HIS A 59 -5.71 -19.02 5.54
CA HIS A 59 -5.28 -20.25 4.86
C HIS A 59 -4.08 -19.99 3.94
N LEU A 60 -3.14 -20.94 3.89
CA LEU A 60 -2.04 -20.89 2.92
C LEU A 60 -2.58 -21.08 1.50
N GLY A 61 -2.33 -20.09 0.64
CA GLY A 61 -2.64 -20.17 -0.79
C GLY A 61 -1.73 -21.16 -1.53
N HIS A 62 -2.24 -21.78 -2.59
CA HIS A 62 -1.43 -22.53 -3.54
C HIS A 62 -0.92 -21.59 -4.64
N TYR A 63 0.39 -21.41 -4.74
CA TYR A 63 1.01 -20.47 -5.68
C TYR A 63 1.50 -21.12 -6.99
N GLY A 64 1.10 -22.36 -7.27
CA GLY A 64 1.54 -23.11 -8.45
C GLY A 64 2.80 -23.93 -8.21
N SER A 65 3.18 -24.72 -9.21
CA SER A 65 4.43 -25.50 -9.23
C SER A 65 5.07 -25.44 -10.62
N PRO A 66 6.08 -24.58 -10.84
CA PRO A 66 6.72 -23.69 -9.85
C PRO A 66 5.88 -22.43 -9.53
N PRO A 67 6.14 -21.77 -8.39
CA PRO A 67 5.55 -20.47 -8.07
C PRO A 67 5.90 -19.43 -9.13
N GLN A 68 4.92 -18.64 -9.59
CA GLN A 68 5.16 -17.54 -10.52
C GLN A 68 5.26 -16.20 -9.77
N PRO A 69 6.16 -15.28 -10.18
CA PRO A 69 6.37 -13.97 -9.56
C PRO A 69 5.25 -12.97 -9.83
#